data_AF-A0A0W8D3C4-F1
#
_entry.id   AF-A0A0W8D3C4-F1
#
_cell.length_a   1.000
_cell.length_b   1.000
_cell.length_c   1.000
_cell.angle_alpha   90.00
_cell.angle_beta   90.00
_cell.angle_gamma   90.00
#
_symmetry.space_group_name_H-M   'P 1'
#
loop_
_entity.id
_entity.type
_entity.pdbx_description
1 polymer ?
#
loop_
_entity_poly.entity_id
_entity_poly.type
_entity_poly.pdbx_seq_one_letter_code
_entity_poly.pdbx_strand_id
1 'polypeptide(L)'
;MRTCRLSVLFVCVLTLLVIRSTPGQARSDIAKQLYGNLAITKPPTPLSLNSALTDIVGTVENLTNFDYNLQRALLWSAGWVQAIPEYTDSISSSNDATPYVQVYVHCGQEMSDIFLSSQIFESTACELTVKECKSNVISFTESTCDPSYVETRTACAINPERGSWNFSLEQKNGPIWSVDGQIDESFDPQLFQYNDSGSNTTIYMLAQKGFWTMDDDSCPNGAQFIVPCRQIPADDNTWCEPESRKMFDLGRKLECFLHVTMQPIQLMRLQVPVGPAKLQ
;
A
#
# COMPACT_ATOMS: atom_id res chain seq x y z
N MET A 1 -45.51 13.92 -44.40
CA MET A 1 -44.18 13.29 -44.53
C MET A 1 -43.10 14.37 -44.54
N ARG A 2 -42.34 14.53 -43.45
CA ARG A 2 -41.02 15.19 -43.47
C ARG A 2 -40.21 14.67 -42.28
N THR A 3 -39.24 13.87 -42.68
CA THR A 3 -38.19 13.12 -41.99
C THR A 3 -37.62 13.74 -40.71
N CYS A 4 -37.57 12.91 -39.66
CA CYS A 4 -36.60 13.00 -38.57
C CYS A 4 -35.17 13.08 -39.14
N ARG A 5 -34.46 14.18 -38.88
CA ARG A 5 -33.00 14.20 -38.90
C ARG A 5 -32.49 14.35 -37.49
N LEU A 6 -32.33 13.17 -36.89
CA LEU A 6 -31.47 12.85 -35.75
C LEU A 6 -30.16 13.65 -35.88
N SER A 7 -29.94 14.60 -34.99
CA SER A 7 -28.71 15.40 -34.97
C SER A 7 -27.56 14.55 -34.45
N VAL A 8 -26.82 13.97 -35.39
CA VAL A 8 -25.53 13.26 -35.28
C VAL A 8 -24.49 14.02 -34.45
N LEU A 9 -24.70 15.31 -34.17
CA LEU A 9 -23.83 16.15 -33.35
C LEU A 9 -23.81 15.79 -31.85
N PHE A 10 -24.84 15.13 -31.30
CA PHE A 10 -24.85 14.80 -29.86
C PHE A 10 -24.04 13.54 -29.51
N VAL A 11 -23.76 12.68 -30.49
CA VAL A 11 -23.02 11.42 -30.28
C VAL A 11 -21.50 11.62 -30.35
N CYS A 12 -21.02 12.64 -31.06
CA CYS A 12 -19.58 12.94 -31.14
C CYS A 12 -19.01 13.66 -29.90
N VAL A 13 -19.84 14.29 -29.07
CA VAL A 13 -19.37 14.97 -27.84
C VAL A 13 -19.26 13.97 -26.66
N LEU A 14 -20.01 12.86 -26.69
CA LEU A 14 -19.95 11.81 -25.68
C LEU A 14 -18.81 10.79 -25.91
N THR A 15 -18.22 10.73 -27.10
CA THR A 15 -17.00 9.94 -27.38
C THR A 15 -15.70 10.73 -27.22
N LEU A 16 -15.78 12.04 -26.98
CA LEU A 16 -14.64 12.90 -26.62
C LEU A 16 -14.50 13.11 -25.11
N LEU A 17 -15.25 12.37 -24.29
CA LEU A 17 -14.83 12.02 -22.93
C LEU A 17 -13.74 10.96 -23.06
N VAL A 18 -12.61 11.45 -23.57
CA VAL A 18 -11.32 10.79 -23.63
C VAL A 18 -11.09 10.17 -22.27
N ILE A 19 -11.18 8.84 -22.26
CA ILE A 19 -10.50 7.99 -21.30
C ILE A 19 -9.07 8.54 -21.24
N ARG A 20 -8.78 9.36 -20.23
CA ARG A 20 -7.40 9.66 -19.82
C ARG A 20 -6.86 8.38 -19.20
N SER A 21 -6.68 7.35 -20.01
CA SER A 21 -5.73 6.29 -19.73
C SER A 21 -4.38 6.96 -19.89
N THR A 22 -3.87 7.54 -18.81
CA THR A 22 -2.45 7.89 -18.71
C THR A 22 -1.68 6.62 -19.06
N PRO A 23 -0.94 6.57 -20.19
CA PRO A 23 -0.09 5.44 -20.48
C PRO A 23 0.89 5.30 -19.31
N GLY A 24 0.93 4.12 -18.68
CA GLY A 24 1.90 3.84 -17.64
C GLY A 24 1.38 3.35 -16.28
N GLN A 25 0.08 3.29 -16.04
CA GLN A 25 -0.44 2.70 -14.79
C GLN A 25 -0.61 1.17 -14.93
N ALA A 26 0.07 0.39 -14.09
CA ALA A 26 -0.07 -1.07 -14.01
C ALA A 26 -1.12 -1.53 -12.99
N ARG A 27 -1.84 -0.58 -12.36
CA ARG A 27 -2.84 -0.72 -11.28
C ARG A 27 -3.00 -2.14 -10.71
N SER A 28 -2.32 -2.43 -9.61
CA SER A 28 -2.50 -3.67 -8.85
C SER A 28 -3.36 -3.43 -7.61
N ASP A 29 -4.51 -4.11 -7.53
CA ASP A 29 -5.39 -4.05 -6.35
C ASP A 29 -4.95 -5.10 -5.31
N ILE A 30 -3.86 -4.79 -4.61
CA ILE A 30 -3.27 -5.67 -3.59
C ILE A 30 -4.26 -5.97 -2.46
N ALA A 31 -5.05 -4.99 -2.03
CA ALA A 31 -6.07 -5.19 -0.99
C ALA A 31 -7.10 -6.25 -1.39
N LYS A 32 -7.54 -6.24 -2.65
CA LYS A 32 -8.42 -7.27 -3.21
C LYS A 32 -7.74 -8.64 -3.30
N GLN A 33 -6.46 -8.70 -3.69
CA GLN A 33 -5.70 -9.95 -3.74
C GLN A 33 -5.53 -10.56 -2.33
N LEU A 34 -5.33 -9.72 -1.31
CA LEU A 34 -5.18 -10.14 0.08
C LEU A 34 -6.48 -10.73 0.65
N TYR A 35 -7.63 -10.10 0.38
CA TYR A 35 -8.90 -10.49 0.99
C TYR A 35 -9.25 -11.99 0.82
N GLY A 36 -8.89 -12.60 -0.32
CA GLY A 36 -9.14 -14.01 -0.59
C GLY A 36 -8.01 -14.98 -0.18
N ASN A 37 -6.88 -14.47 0.31
CA ASN A 37 -5.68 -15.28 0.56
C ASN A 37 -5.53 -15.63 2.05
N LEU A 38 -5.90 -16.86 2.41
CA LEU A 38 -5.82 -17.36 3.79
C LEU A 38 -4.40 -17.79 4.21
N ALA A 39 -3.44 -17.86 3.28
CA ALA A 39 -2.05 -18.22 3.58
C ALA A 39 -1.23 -17.02 4.10
N ILE A 40 -1.84 -15.83 4.14
CA ILE A 40 -1.18 -14.61 4.60
C ILE A 40 -0.79 -14.70 6.07
N THR A 41 0.48 -14.42 6.33
CA THR A 41 1.05 -14.40 7.68
C THR A 41 0.64 -13.14 8.44
N LYS A 42 0.70 -13.23 9.77
CA LYS A 42 0.44 -12.09 10.67
C LYS A 42 1.42 -10.94 10.37
N PRO A 43 0.94 -9.70 10.13
CA PRO A 43 1.83 -8.56 10.00
C PRO A 43 2.49 -8.20 11.35
N PRO A 44 3.66 -7.56 11.34
CA PRO A 44 4.20 -6.92 12.53
C PRO A 44 3.18 -5.94 13.15
N THR A 45 3.12 -5.88 14.47
CA THR A 45 2.17 -4.99 15.14
C THR A 45 2.68 -3.55 15.06
N PRO A 46 1.91 -2.60 14.51
CA PRO A 46 2.31 -1.20 14.49
C PRO A 46 2.23 -0.60 15.90
N LEU A 47 3.13 0.34 16.20
CA LEU A 47 3.09 1.11 17.45
C LEU A 47 1.87 2.02 17.57
N SER A 48 1.46 2.58 16.45
CA SER A 48 0.37 3.53 16.32
C SER A 48 -0.28 3.36 14.95
N LEU A 49 -1.49 3.90 14.83
CA LEU A 49 -2.24 3.95 13.58
C LEU A 49 -2.16 5.37 13.01
N ASN A 50 -2.19 5.49 11.68
CA ASN A 50 -2.44 6.77 11.05
C ASN A 50 -3.91 7.20 11.25
N SER A 51 -4.24 8.41 10.81
CA SER A 51 -5.58 8.98 10.98
C SER A 51 -6.65 8.07 10.35
N ALA A 52 -6.44 7.65 9.10
CA ALA A 52 -7.38 6.81 8.37
C ALA A 52 -7.66 5.45 9.03
N LEU A 53 -6.64 4.78 9.58
CA LEU A 53 -6.85 3.52 10.31
C LEU A 53 -7.50 3.77 11.66
N THR A 54 -7.11 4.83 12.38
CA THR A 54 -7.73 5.21 13.65
C THR A 54 -9.23 5.44 13.49
N ASP A 55 -9.65 6.10 12.41
CA ASP A 55 -11.07 6.36 12.13
C ASP A 55 -11.88 5.09 11.86
N ILE A 56 -11.24 4.03 11.35
CA ILE A 56 -11.92 2.79 10.94
C ILE A 56 -11.90 1.73 12.04
N VAL A 57 -10.74 1.49 12.65
CA VAL A 57 -10.58 0.42 13.65
C VAL A 57 -10.41 0.96 15.06
N GLY A 58 -10.19 2.26 15.25
CA GLY A 58 -10.03 2.89 16.56
C GLY A 58 -8.64 2.68 17.16
N THR A 59 -8.26 1.45 17.44
CA THR A 59 -7.02 1.11 18.17
C THR A 59 -6.21 0.03 17.48
N VAL A 60 -4.91 -0.04 17.80
CA VAL A 60 -4.03 -1.15 17.38
C VAL A 60 -4.59 -2.49 17.87
N GLU A 61 -5.14 -2.55 19.08
CA GLU A 61 -5.76 -3.77 19.63
C GLU A 61 -6.90 -4.27 18.72
N ASN A 62 -7.79 -3.37 18.31
CA ASN A 62 -8.87 -3.71 17.38
C ASN A 62 -8.35 -4.16 16.02
N LEU A 63 -7.28 -3.53 15.49
CA LEU A 63 -6.62 -4.01 14.27
C LEU A 63 -6.15 -5.45 14.42
N THR A 64 -5.46 -5.77 15.54
CA THR A 64 -4.88 -7.10 15.77
C THR A 64 -5.91 -8.22 15.95
N ASN A 65 -7.17 -7.87 16.21
CA ASN A 65 -8.28 -8.83 16.35
C ASN A 65 -8.86 -9.29 15.01
N PHE A 66 -8.51 -8.66 13.88
CA PHE A 66 -8.93 -9.10 12.55
C PHE A 66 -8.11 -10.27 12.03
N ASP A 67 -8.61 -10.97 11.01
CA ASP A 67 -7.83 -11.98 10.28
C ASP A 67 -6.60 -11.33 9.60
N TYR A 68 -5.50 -12.08 9.49
CA TYR A 68 -4.20 -11.54 9.05
C TYR A 68 -4.23 -10.92 7.64
N ASN A 69 -4.99 -11.52 6.74
CA ASN A 69 -5.22 -10.99 5.40
C ASN A 69 -5.91 -9.62 5.43
N LEU A 70 -6.89 -9.44 6.32
CA LEU A 70 -7.58 -8.18 6.50
C LEU A 70 -6.70 -7.14 7.19
N GLN A 71 -5.91 -7.53 8.20
CA GLN A 71 -4.92 -6.64 8.82
C GLN A 71 -3.99 -6.06 7.75
N ARG A 72 -3.41 -6.92 6.89
CA ARG A 72 -2.53 -6.49 5.80
C ARG A 72 -3.25 -5.63 4.77
N ALA A 73 -4.50 -5.96 4.43
CA ALA A 73 -5.28 -5.19 3.48
C ALA A 73 -5.58 -3.77 3.99
N LEU A 74 -5.92 -3.62 5.28
CA LEU A 74 -6.14 -2.33 5.92
C LEU A 74 -4.85 -1.50 5.96
N LEU A 75 -3.75 -2.09 6.46
CA LEU A 75 -2.43 -1.46 6.50
C LEU A 75 -2.00 -0.97 5.11
N TRP A 76 -2.07 -1.84 4.10
CA TRP A 76 -1.75 -1.50 2.72
C TRP A 76 -2.65 -0.40 2.17
N SER A 77 -3.97 -0.50 2.34
CA SER A 77 -4.92 0.48 1.80
C SER A 77 -4.73 1.87 2.40
N ALA A 78 -4.32 1.93 3.67
CA ALA A 78 -4.02 3.17 4.36
C ALA A 78 -2.64 3.76 4.00
N GLY A 79 -1.82 3.05 3.22
CA GLY A 79 -0.43 3.42 2.98
C GLY A 79 0.43 3.35 4.24
N TRP A 80 0.04 2.54 5.23
CA TRP A 80 0.77 2.37 6.50
C TRP A 80 1.68 1.16 6.39
N VAL A 81 2.97 1.41 6.09
CA VAL A 81 3.94 0.36 5.74
C VAL A 81 5.02 0.23 6.79
N GLN A 82 5.55 -0.98 6.97
CA GLN A 82 6.66 -1.22 7.88
C GLN A 82 7.91 -0.49 7.37
N ALA A 83 8.52 0.31 8.23
CA ALA A 83 9.84 0.88 8.00
C ALA A 83 10.89 -0.02 8.65
N ILE A 84 12.01 -0.24 7.96
CA ILE A 84 13.14 -1.00 8.50
C ILE A 84 14.25 -0.03 8.86
N PRO A 85 14.48 0.27 10.16
CA PRO A 85 15.57 1.14 10.57
C PRO A 85 16.93 0.54 10.26
N GLU A 86 17.91 1.39 9.99
CA GLU A 86 19.31 1.00 9.99
C GLU A 86 19.71 0.59 11.41
N TYR A 87 20.03 -0.69 11.60
CA TYR A 87 20.53 -1.19 12.88
C TYR A 87 21.97 -0.69 13.09
N THR A 88 22.10 0.50 13.67
CA THR A 88 23.29 0.83 14.45
C THR A 88 23.15 0.15 15.81
N ASP A 89 24.24 -0.24 16.47
CA ASP A 89 24.29 -0.95 17.76
C ASP A 89 23.48 -0.31 18.93
N SER A 90 22.78 0.80 18.69
CA SER A 90 22.01 1.60 19.64
C SER A 90 20.50 1.31 19.69
N ILE A 91 19.93 0.56 18.74
CA ILE A 91 18.51 0.15 18.81
C ILE A 91 18.45 -1.24 19.45
N SER A 92 18.48 -1.28 20.79
CA SER A 92 18.17 -2.50 21.51
C SER A 92 16.76 -2.95 21.13
N SER A 93 16.64 -4.20 20.71
CA SER A 93 15.40 -4.94 20.39
C SER A 93 14.46 -5.12 21.60
N SER A 94 14.46 -4.17 22.54
CA SER A 94 13.84 -4.30 23.86
C SER A 94 12.38 -3.87 23.89
N ASN A 95 11.84 -3.35 22.79
CA ASN A 95 10.41 -3.17 22.60
C ASN A 95 10.06 -3.81 21.26
N ASP A 96 9.15 -4.79 21.22
CA ASP A 96 8.62 -5.48 20.02
C ASP A 96 7.86 -4.56 19.03
N ALA A 97 8.20 -3.29 19.05
CA ALA A 97 7.55 -2.18 18.44
C ALA A 97 8.15 -1.94 17.05
N THR A 98 7.46 -2.42 16.02
CA THR A 98 7.89 -2.22 14.64
C THR A 98 7.48 -0.83 14.18
N PRO A 99 8.41 0.00 13.65
CA PRO A 99 8.04 1.32 13.15
C PRO A 99 7.27 1.19 11.84
N TYR A 100 6.21 1.98 11.72
CA TYR A 100 5.42 2.13 10.49
C TYR A 100 5.44 3.58 10.06
N VAL A 101 5.40 3.80 8.76
CA VAL A 101 5.44 5.15 8.15
C VAL A 101 4.35 5.30 7.09
N GLN A 102 3.96 6.54 6.86
CA GLN A 102 2.98 6.90 5.85
C GLN A 102 3.62 6.96 4.46
N VAL A 103 3.08 6.15 3.54
CA VAL A 103 3.25 6.32 2.10
C VAL A 103 2.18 7.28 1.61
N TYR A 104 2.60 8.34 0.94
CA TYR A 104 1.69 9.29 0.30
C TYR A 104 1.57 8.98 -1.19
N VAL A 105 0.41 9.31 -1.74
CA VAL A 105 0.11 9.22 -3.18
C VAL A 105 -0.38 10.57 -3.66
N HIS A 106 -0.49 10.78 -4.98
CA HIS A 106 -1.10 12.03 -5.44
C HIS A 106 -2.53 12.14 -4.93
N CYS A 107 -2.95 13.34 -4.53
CA CYS A 107 -4.28 13.55 -3.98
C CYS A 107 -5.38 13.05 -4.93
N GLY A 108 -6.33 12.28 -4.38
CA GLY A 108 -7.39 11.61 -5.13
C GLY A 108 -7.02 10.21 -5.66
N GLN A 109 -5.82 9.70 -5.36
CA GLN A 109 -5.37 8.36 -5.74
C GLN A 109 -5.41 7.37 -4.56
N GLU A 110 -5.36 6.08 -4.91
CA GLU A 110 -5.27 4.96 -3.98
C GLU A 110 -3.85 4.34 -4.03
N MET A 111 -3.50 3.50 -3.05
CA MET A 111 -2.28 2.69 -3.09
C MET A 111 -2.20 1.72 -4.28
N SER A 112 -3.31 1.45 -4.98
CA SER A 112 -3.27 0.69 -6.23
C SER A 112 -2.62 1.46 -7.39
N ASP A 113 -2.58 2.79 -7.29
CA ASP A 113 -2.19 3.67 -8.39
C ASP A 113 -0.69 3.96 -8.42
N ILE A 114 0.04 3.53 -7.38
CA ILE A 114 1.51 3.67 -7.27
C ILE A 114 2.26 2.69 -8.19
N PHE A 115 1.57 1.66 -8.69
CA PHE A 115 2.16 0.67 -9.58
C PHE A 115 2.29 1.22 -11.00
N LEU A 116 3.55 1.42 -11.40
CA LEU A 116 3.93 1.91 -12.72
C LEU A 116 4.29 0.74 -13.64
N SER A 117 3.97 0.85 -14.93
CA SER A 117 4.37 -0.13 -15.95
C SER A 117 5.80 0.12 -16.42
N SER A 118 6.46 -0.91 -16.97
CA SER A 118 7.79 -0.82 -17.59
C SER A 118 7.92 0.34 -18.58
N GLN A 119 6.87 0.62 -19.36
CA GLN A 119 6.86 1.65 -20.40
C GLN A 119 7.21 3.06 -19.89
N ILE A 120 7.03 3.34 -18.60
CA ILE A 120 7.42 4.64 -18.00
C ILE A 120 8.94 4.78 -17.90
N PHE A 121 9.65 3.67 -17.79
CA PHE A 121 11.09 3.63 -17.56
C PHE A 121 11.90 3.39 -18.83
N GLU A 122 11.26 3.04 -19.96
CA GLU A 122 11.92 2.83 -21.25
C GLU A 122 12.60 4.12 -21.77
N SER A 123 13.92 4.26 -21.54
CA SER A 123 14.75 5.38 -21.99
C SER A 123 16.22 5.00 -21.99
N THR A 124 17.06 5.73 -22.74
CA THR A 124 18.53 5.57 -22.66
C THR A 124 19.11 5.96 -21.30
N ALA A 125 18.37 6.71 -20.47
CA ALA A 125 18.75 7.04 -19.10
C ALA A 125 18.43 5.92 -18.10
N CYS A 126 17.67 4.91 -18.52
CA CYS A 126 17.29 3.77 -17.69
C CYS A 126 17.06 2.57 -18.60
N GLU A 127 18.13 1.83 -18.85
CA GLU A 127 17.97 0.52 -19.48
C GLU A 127 17.22 -0.38 -18.51
N LEU A 128 16.10 -0.91 -18.98
CA LEU A 128 15.39 -1.95 -18.27
C LEU A 128 16.04 -3.27 -18.66
N THR A 129 16.42 -4.07 -17.67
CA THR A 129 16.52 -5.49 -17.93
C THR A 129 15.09 -6.00 -18.12
N VAL A 130 14.63 -5.98 -19.37
CA VAL A 130 13.69 -7.02 -19.81
C VAL A 130 14.54 -8.26 -20.08
N LYS A 131 15.26 -8.75 -19.06
CA LYS A 131 15.77 -10.12 -19.14
C LYS A 131 14.50 -10.94 -19.19
N GLU A 132 14.41 -11.83 -20.16
CA GLU A 132 13.38 -12.85 -20.18
C GLU A 132 13.61 -13.78 -18.97
N CYS A 133 13.34 -13.27 -17.75
CA CYS A 133 13.25 -14.06 -16.55
C CYS A 133 12.11 -15.02 -16.82
N LYS A 134 12.45 -16.30 -17.01
CA LYS A 134 11.58 -17.42 -17.45
C LYS A 134 10.14 -16.99 -17.77
N SER A 135 9.84 -16.85 -19.06
CA SER A 135 8.49 -16.63 -19.61
C SER A 135 7.93 -15.20 -19.54
N ASN A 136 8.76 -14.15 -19.71
CA ASN A 136 8.29 -12.77 -19.99
C ASN A 136 7.41 -12.11 -18.90
N VAL A 137 7.48 -12.54 -17.63
CA VAL A 137 6.55 -12.04 -16.60
C VAL A 137 7.15 -10.99 -15.66
N ILE A 138 8.48 -10.90 -15.56
CA ILE A 138 9.17 -10.04 -14.59
C ILE A 138 10.01 -9.00 -15.32
N SER A 139 9.92 -7.73 -14.94
CA SER A 139 10.77 -6.65 -15.46
C SER A 139 11.25 -5.76 -14.33
N PHE A 140 12.52 -5.37 -14.36
CA PHE A 140 13.13 -4.50 -13.34
C PHE A 140 14.23 -3.61 -13.94
N THR A 141 14.61 -2.57 -13.19
CA THR A 141 15.68 -1.62 -13.57
C THR A 141 17.07 -2.20 -13.32
N GLU A 142 18.02 -1.95 -14.23
CA GLU A 142 19.44 -2.27 -14.01
C GLU A 142 20.13 -1.32 -13.03
N SER A 143 21.29 -1.74 -12.53
CA SER A 143 22.18 -0.87 -11.75
C SER A 143 22.67 0.36 -12.52
N THR A 144 22.60 0.32 -13.86
CA THR A 144 22.95 1.43 -14.76
C THR A 144 21.86 2.50 -14.87
N CYS A 145 20.65 2.22 -14.38
CA CYS A 145 19.53 3.15 -14.46
C CYS A 145 19.77 4.36 -13.55
N ASP A 146 19.68 5.58 -14.11
CA ASP A 146 19.88 6.82 -13.36
C ASP A 146 18.79 6.99 -12.29
N PRO A 147 19.15 7.02 -10.99
CA PRO A 147 18.19 7.20 -9.90
C PRO A 147 17.37 8.49 -10.05
N SER A 148 17.98 9.59 -10.51
CA SER A 148 17.29 10.87 -10.73
C SER A 148 16.23 10.74 -11.83
N TYR A 149 16.48 9.92 -12.85
CA TYR A 149 15.49 9.63 -13.88
C TYR A 149 14.28 8.86 -13.32
N VAL A 150 14.51 7.90 -12.42
CA VAL A 150 13.45 7.12 -11.75
C VAL A 150 12.65 8.00 -10.78
N GLU A 151 13.32 8.83 -9.99
CA GLU A 151 12.71 9.74 -9.00
C GLU A 151 11.60 10.59 -9.62
N THR A 152 11.86 11.19 -10.80
CA THR A 152 10.89 12.06 -11.51
C THR A 152 9.63 11.34 -11.99
N ARG A 153 9.61 10.00 -11.97
CA ARG A 153 8.51 9.15 -12.44
C ARG A 153 7.75 8.47 -11.30
N THR A 154 8.23 8.59 -10.07
CA THR A 154 7.60 7.97 -8.90
C THR A 154 6.13 8.36 -8.76
N ALA A 155 5.31 7.42 -8.32
CA ALA A 155 3.88 7.62 -8.05
C ALA A 155 3.53 7.51 -6.55
N CYS A 156 4.55 7.44 -5.70
CA CYS A 156 4.42 7.54 -4.26
C CYS A 156 5.51 8.45 -3.69
N ALA A 157 5.26 8.93 -2.47
CA ALA A 157 6.17 9.82 -1.77
C ALA A 157 6.27 9.47 -0.29
N ILE A 158 7.41 9.83 0.30
CA ILE A 158 7.69 9.70 1.73
C ILE A 158 8.05 11.07 2.28
N ASN A 159 7.53 11.38 3.45
CA ASN A 159 7.77 12.64 4.13
C ASN A 159 8.20 12.37 5.58
N PRO A 160 9.51 12.36 5.89
CA PRO A 160 10.01 12.13 7.24
C PRO A 160 9.53 13.17 8.25
N GLU A 161 9.43 14.43 7.85
CA GLU A 161 9.01 15.55 8.70
C GLU A 161 7.52 15.44 9.08
N ARG A 162 6.65 15.24 8.09
CA ARG A 162 5.20 15.07 8.29
C ARG A 162 4.90 13.77 9.05
N GLY A 163 5.66 12.71 8.76
CA GLY A 163 5.58 11.43 9.49
C GLY A 163 6.18 11.48 10.89
N SER A 164 6.90 12.56 11.23
CA SER A 164 7.52 12.79 12.55
C SER A 164 8.38 11.62 13.06
N TRP A 165 9.18 11.00 12.17
CA TRP A 165 10.14 9.96 12.53
C TRP A 165 11.59 10.43 12.36
N ASN A 166 12.48 9.93 13.22
CA ASN A 166 13.86 10.41 13.36
C ASN A 166 14.89 9.25 13.36
N PHE A 167 14.65 8.24 12.52
CA PHE A 167 15.60 7.14 12.30
C PHE A 167 16.05 7.15 10.84
N SER A 168 17.18 6.52 10.52
CA SER A 168 17.57 6.24 9.14
C SER A 168 16.97 4.88 8.72
N LEU A 169 16.58 4.74 7.45
CA LEU A 169 16.17 3.44 6.92
C LEU A 169 17.39 2.61 6.53
N GLU A 170 17.26 1.28 6.63
CA GLU A 170 18.23 0.35 6.06
C GLU A 170 18.39 0.65 4.56
N GLN A 171 19.65 0.82 4.14
CA GLN A 171 19.99 1.05 2.75
C GLN A 171 20.12 -0.27 2.01
N LYS A 172 19.56 -0.36 0.80
CA LYS A 172 19.67 -1.54 -0.05
C LYS A 172 20.15 -1.23 -1.46
N ASN A 173 20.90 -2.18 -2.01
CA ASN A 173 21.30 -2.22 -3.41
C ASN A 173 20.30 -3.07 -4.22
N GLY A 174 20.36 -2.97 -5.54
CA GLY A 174 19.55 -3.76 -6.47
C GLY A 174 18.65 -2.87 -7.34
N PRO A 175 17.61 -3.43 -7.96
CA PRO A 175 16.69 -2.66 -8.79
C PRO A 175 15.90 -1.63 -7.96
N ILE A 176 15.82 -0.41 -8.48
CA ILE A 176 15.03 0.68 -7.90
C ILE A 176 13.53 0.46 -8.18
N TRP A 177 13.20 -0.24 -9.27
CA TRP A 177 11.85 -0.60 -9.63
C TRP A 177 11.78 -2.03 -10.17
N SER A 178 10.70 -2.74 -9.84
CA SER A 178 10.34 -4.03 -10.41
C SER A 178 8.83 -4.13 -10.55
N VAL A 179 8.36 -4.56 -11.73
CA VAL A 179 6.98 -5.00 -11.92
C VAL A 179 6.91 -6.51 -11.95
N ASP A 180 6.24 -7.03 -10.94
CA ASP A 180 5.35 -8.19 -11.05
C ASP A 180 4.49 -8.20 -9.78
N GLY A 181 3.21 -7.87 -9.94
CA GLY A 181 2.29 -7.52 -8.84
C GLY A 181 1.48 -8.69 -8.28
N GLN A 182 1.96 -9.93 -8.49
CA GLN A 182 1.36 -11.12 -7.88
C GLN A 182 1.87 -11.26 -6.45
N ILE A 183 0.97 -11.08 -5.48
CA ILE A 183 1.32 -11.33 -4.08
C ILE A 183 1.35 -12.83 -3.81
N ASP A 184 2.32 -13.25 -3.02
CA ASP A 184 2.39 -14.60 -2.47
C ASP A 184 2.07 -14.58 -0.96
N GLU A 185 2.14 -15.74 -0.31
CA GLU A 185 1.96 -15.88 1.14
C GLU A 185 3.02 -15.11 1.97
N SER A 186 4.12 -14.70 1.34
CA SER A 186 5.21 -13.92 1.94
C SER A 186 5.06 -12.41 1.79
N PHE A 187 3.89 -11.94 1.36
CA PHE A 187 3.60 -10.50 1.26
C PHE A 187 3.77 -9.80 2.61
N ASP A 188 4.83 -9.01 2.73
CA ASP A 188 5.22 -8.27 3.92
C ASP A 188 5.87 -6.94 3.50
N PRO A 189 5.07 -5.95 3.06
CA PRO A 189 5.59 -4.76 2.40
C PRO A 189 6.44 -3.93 3.36
N GLN A 190 7.68 -3.67 2.95
CA GLN A 190 8.71 -3.02 3.74
C GLN A 190 9.32 -1.84 2.97
N LEU A 191 9.61 -0.77 3.69
CA LEU A 191 10.25 0.42 3.16
C LEU A 191 11.75 0.42 3.47
N PHE A 192 12.55 0.57 2.42
CA PHE A 192 14.01 0.72 2.46
C PHE A 192 14.42 2.04 1.82
N GLN A 193 15.65 2.48 2.08
CA GLN A 193 16.28 3.54 1.31
C GLN A 193 17.15 2.93 0.21
N TYR A 194 17.10 3.48 -1.00
CA TYR A 194 18.01 3.09 -2.07
C TYR A 194 19.43 3.60 -1.76
N ASN A 195 20.42 2.72 -1.85
CA ASN A 195 21.82 3.08 -1.64
C ASN A 195 22.37 3.79 -2.86
N ASP A 196 22.18 5.12 -2.90
CA ASP A 196 22.74 5.98 -3.92
C ASP A 196 23.80 6.90 -3.33
N SER A 197 25.01 6.36 -3.19
CA SER A 197 26.17 7.09 -2.68
C SER A 197 26.61 8.29 -3.56
N GLY A 198 26.01 8.47 -4.74
CA GLY A 198 26.41 9.48 -5.72
C GLY A 198 25.38 10.59 -6.01
N SER A 199 24.12 10.45 -5.56
CA SER A 199 23.06 11.43 -5.87
C SER A 199 22.68 12.32 -4.69
N ASN A 200 22.14 13.49 -5.03
CA ASN A 200 21.49 14.39 -4.08
C ASN A 200 20.00 14.02 -3.85
N THR A 201 19.48 13.03 -4.57
CA THR A 201 18.08 12.60 -4.52
C THR A 201 17.92 11.42 -3.57
N THR A 202 16.94 11.47 -2.67
CA THR A 202 16.60 10.34 -1.81
C THR A 202 15.43 9.57 -2.40
N ILE A 203 15.71 8.33 -2.80
CA ILE A 203 14.70 7.38 -3.28
C ILE A 203 14.48 6.33 -2.20
N TYR A 204 13.21 6.06 -1.92
CA TYR A 204 12.78 4.98 -1.08
C TYR A 204 12.22 3.84 -1.93
N MET A 205 12.45 2.61 -1.49
CA MET A 205 11.99 1.40 -2.14
C MET A 205 10.92 0.75 -1.27
N LEU A 206 9.68 0.79 -1.74
CA LEU A 206 8.59 0.01 -1.18
C LEU A 206 8.59 -1.39 -1.81
N ALA A 207 9.22 -2.33 -1.14
CA ALA A 207 9.38 -3.71 -1.60
C ALA A 207 8.26 -4.60 -1.05
N GLN A 208 7.88 -5.64 -1.80
CA GLN A 208 6.90 -6.64 -1.35
C GLN A 208 7.31 -7.37 -0.06
N LYS A 209 8.61 -7.53 0.18
CA LYS A 209 9.21 -8.21 1.34
C LYS A 209 10.66 -7.78 1.53
N GLY A 210 11.23 -8.15 2.68
CA GLY A 210 12.56 -7.70 3.09
C GLY A 210 13.76 -8.25 2.33
N PHE A 211 13.55 -9.20 1.41
CA PHE A 211 14.65 -9.83 0.67
C PHE A 211 14.24 -10.20 -0.75
N TRP A 212 15.13 -9.92 -1.70
CA TRP A 212 15.00 -10.28 -3.11
C TRP A 212 16.36 -10.74 -3.66
N THR A 213 16.30 -11.56 -4.72
CA THR A 213 17.47 -12.03 -5.48
C THR A 213 17.35 -11.49 -6.90
N MET A 214 17.37 -10.16 -7.02
CA MET A 214 17.30 -9.45 -8.29
C MET A 214 18.53 -8.57 -8.40
N ASP A 215 19.37 -8.85 -9.38
CA ASP A 215 20.51 -8.04 -9.76
C ASP A 215 20.71 -8.12 -11.28
N ASP A 216 21.72 -7.42 -11.79
CA ASP A 216 21.99 -7.34 -13.22
C ASP A 216 22.27 -8.71 -13.85
N ASP A 217 22.65 -9.74 -13.07
CA ASP A 217 23.00 -11.09 -13.51
C ASP A 217 22.01 -12.17 -13.06
N SER A 218 21.12 -11.89 -12.10
CA SER A 218 20.23 -12.86 -11.47
C SER A 218 18.75 -12.47 -11.54
N CYS A 219 17.92 -13.44 -11.89
CA CYS A 219 16.46 -13.31 -11.89
C CYS A 219 15.89 -13.91 -10.59
N PRO A 220 14.81 -13.32 -10.04
CA PRO A 220 14.14 -13.91 -8.90
C PRO A 220 13.40 -15.18 -9.32
N ASN A 221 13.23 -16.12 -8.38
CA ASN A 221 12.49 -17.36 -8.62
C ASN A 221 10.96 -17.16 -8.67
N GLY A 222 10.47 -15.95 -8.40
CA GLY A 222 9.06 -15.60 -8.43
C GLY A 222 8.84 -14.10 -8.54
N ALA A 223 7.64 -13.75 -9.00
CA ALA A 223 7.10 -12.40 -9.09
C ALA A 223 7.26 -11.61 -7.78
N GLN A 224 7.90 -10.44 -7.83
CA GLN A 224 7.99 -9.51 -6.70
C GLN A 224 8.04 -8.08 -7.22
N PHE A 225 7.33 -7.18 -6.55
CA PHE A 225 7.37 -5.76 -6.88
C PHE A 225 8.33 -4.97 -6.00
N ILE A 226 8.89 -3.92 -6.60
CA ILE A 226 9.54 -2.81 -5.91
C ILE A 226 8.97 -1.53 -6.50
N VAL A 227 8.34 -0.71 -5.65
CA VAL A 227 7.77 0.59 -6.05
C VAL A 227 8.70 1.70 -5.53
N PRO A 228 9.25 2.54 -6.42
CA PRO A 228 10.05 3.67 -6.00
C PRO A 228 9.16 4.82 -5.51
N CYS A 229 9.50 5.36 -4.34
CA CYS A 229 8.91 6.56 -3.79
C CYS A 229 9.97 7.64 -3.62
N ARG A 230 9.61 8.90 -3.89
CA ARG A 230 10.53 10.03 -3.69
C ARG A 230 10.38 10.65 -2.31
N GLN A 231 11.44 11.26 -1.79
CA GLN A 231 11.31 12.17 -0.65
C GLN A 231 10.61 13.46 -1.08
N ILE A 232 9.71 13.97 -0.25
CA ILE A 232 9.05 15.28 -0.46
C ILE A 232 9.20 16.18 0.77
N PRO A 233 9.20 17.52 0.59
CA PRO A 233 9.22 18.46 1.70
C PRO A 233 7.87 18.51 2.43
N ALA A 234 7.85 18.98 3.69
CA ALA A 234 6.64 19.07 4.52
C ALA A 234 5.47 19.84 3.88
N ASP A 235 5.77 20.87 3.10
CA ASP A 235 4.81 21.80 2.49
C ASP A 235 4.28 21.36 1.13
N ASP A 236 4.70 20.20 0.60
CA ASP A 236 4.14 19.64 -0.63
C ASP A 236 2.73 19.07 -0.38
N ASN A 237 1.73 19.87 -0.75
CA ASN A 237 0.31 19.55 -0.62
C ASN A 237 -0.26 18.79 -1.83
N THR A 238 0.57 18.38 -2.79
CA THR A 238 0.13 17.55 -3.92
C THR A 238 0.08 16.06 -3.60
N TRP A 239 0.64 15.68 -2.44
CA TRP A 239 0.69 14.32 -1.91
C TRP A 239 -0.19 14.20 -0.66
N CYS A 240 -1.13 13.26 -0.71
CA CYS A 240 -2.13 13.02 0.32
C CYS A 240 -2.01 11.58 0.85
N GLU A 241 -2.60 11.33 2.03
CA GLU A 241 -2.90 9.96 2.45
C GLU A 241 -3.79 9.30 1.38
N PRO A 242 -3.60 8.00 1.09
CA PRO A 242 -4.37 7.32 0.05
C PRO A 242 -5.88 7.39 0.30
N GLU A 243 -6.66 7.53 -0.78
CA GLU A 243 -8.12 7.49 -0.65
C GLU A 243 -8.57 6.15 -0.05
N SER A 244 -9.37 6.25 1.00
CA SER A 244 -9.85 5.12 1.79
C SER A 244 -11.17 4.54 1.28
N ARG A 245 -11.64 4.86 0.06
CA ARG A 245 -12.94 4.36 -0.46
C ARG A 245 -13.07 2.84 -0.36
N LYS A 246 -12.06 2.09 -0.77
CA LYS A 246 -12.04 0.63 -0.64
C LYS A 246 -11.91 0.17 0.81
N MET A 247 -11.24 0.96 1.65
CA MET A 247 -11.12 0.72 3.09
C MET A 247 -12.47 0.87 3.79
N PHE A 248 -13.31 1.84 3.38
CA PHE A 248 -14.68 1.99 3.85
C PHE A 248 -15.59 0.85 3.37
N ASP A 249 -15.44 0.36 2.14
CA ASP A 249 -16.18 -0.82 1.68
C ASP A 249 -15.76 -2.10 2.43
N LEU A 250 -14.48 -2.24 2.78
CA LEU A 250 -13.96 -3.29 3.66
C LEU A 250 -14.52 -3.13 5.09
N GLY A 251 -14.51 -1.91 5.63
CA GLY A 251 -15.07 -1.55 6.94
C GLY A 251 -16.58 -1.80 7.03
N ARG A 252 -17.34 -1.47 6.00
CA ARG A 252 -18.78 -1.76 5.95
C ARG A 252 -19.09 -3.24 5.85
N LYS A 253 -18.27 -4.02 5.12
CA LYS A 253 -18.36 -5.48 5.15
C LYS A 253 -18.09 -6.04 6.55
N LEU A 254 -17.16 -5.42 7.30
CA LEU A 254 -16.87 -5.77 8.69
C LEU A 254 -18.03 -5.43 9.63
N GLU A 255 -18.64 -4.25 9.51
CA GLU A 255 -19.85 -3.89 10.27
C GLU A 255 -21.00 -4.86 10.00
N CYS A 256 -21.20 -5.27 8.74
CA CYS A 256 -22.19 -6.28 8.39
C CYS A 256 -21.85 -7.67 8.98
N PHE A 257 -20.58 -8.04 9.08
CA PHE A 257 -20.17 -9.31 9.69
C PHE A 257 -20.30 -9.30 11.21
N LEU A 258 -19.90 -8.21 11.87
CA LEU A 258 -20.04 -8.02 13.33
C LEU A 258 -21.51 -7.98 13.76
N HIS A 259 -22.41 -7.40 12.94
CA HIS A 259 -23.84 -7.46 13.21
C HIS A 259 -24.47 -8.86 13.02
N VAL A 260 -23.83 -9.75 12.25
CA VAL A 260 -24.30 -11.12 12.03
C VAL A 260 -23.71 -12.10 13.06
N THR A 261 -22.52 -11.82 13.61
CA THR A 261 -21.86 -12.69 14.60
C THR A 261 -22.06 -12.26 16.06
N MET A 262 -22.49 -11.03 16.34
CA MET A 262 -22.98 -10.63 17.67
C MET A 262 -24.51 -10.61 17.70
N GLN A 263 -25.13 -11.80 17.81
CA GLN A 263 -26.43 -11.86 18.48
C GLN A 263 -26.24 -11.37 19.92
N PRO A 264 -27.03 -10.39 20.40
CA PRO A 264 -26.88 -9.88 21.75
C PRO A 264 -27.32 -10.94 22.76
N ILE A 265 -26.35 -11.55 23.44
CA ILE A 265 -26.56 -12.13 24.76
C ILE A 265 -26.84 -10.95 25.71
N GLN A 266 -28.11 -10.67 25.97
CA GLN A 266 -28.70 -10.12 27.21
C GLN A 266 -29.93 -9.25 26.90
N LEU A 267 -31.12 -9.86 27.02
CA LEU A 267 -32.27 -9.25 27.71
C LEU A 267 -33.35 -10.30 27.97
N MET A 268 -32.99 -11.40 28.63
CA MET A 268 -33.98 -12.15 29.41
C MET A 268 -34.03 -11.53 30.80
N ARG A 269 -34.96 -10.58 30.94
CA ARG A 269 -35.46 -10.13 32.25
C ARG A 269 -36.00 -11.36 32.99
N LEU A 270 -35.18 -11.96 33.85
CA LEU A 270 -35.71 -12.73 34.97
C LEU A 270 -36.29 -11.72 35.96
N GLN A 271 -37.61 -11.57 35.92
CA GLN A 271 -38.40 -10.92 36.94
C GLN A 271 -38.10 -11.60 38.29
N VAL A 272 -37.33 -10.94 39.14
CA VAL A 272 -37.30 -11.22 40.57
C VAL A 272 -38.64 -10.72 41.13
N PRO A 273 -39.50 -11.57 41.70
CA PRO A 273 -40.65 -11.09 42.44
C PRO A 273 -40.14 -10.52 43.77
N VAL A 274 -40.14 -9.20 43.87
CA VAL A 274 -40.09 -8.47 45.13
C VAL A 274 -41.38 -8.80 45.89
N GLY A 275 -41.28 -9.60 46.94
CA GLY A 275 -42.42 -9.88 47.82
C GLY A 275 -42.85 -8.64 48.61
N PRO A 276 -44.14 -8.53 48.99
CA PRO A 276 -44.56 -7.56 49.99
C PRO A 276 -44.79 -8.19 51.37
N ALA A 277 -44.18 -7.52 52.36
CA ALA A 277 -44.71 -7.15 53.67
C ALA A 277 -45.24 -8.21 54.68
N LYS A 278 -44.51 -8.28 55.80
CA LYS A 278 -44.91 -8.30 57.24
C LYS A 278 -46.37 -8.63 57.60
N LEU A 279 -46.54 -9.47 58.63
CA LEU A 279 -47.06 -9.10 59.97
C LEU A 279 -47.14 -10.33 60.90
N GLN A 280 -46.71 -10.12 62.15
CA GLN A 280 -47.02 -10.81 63.43
C GLN A 280 -47.23 -12.34 63.44
#